data_AF-A0A401QBM9-F1
#
_entry.id   AF-A0A401QBM9-F1
#
_cell.length_a   1.000
_cell.length_b   1.000
_cell.length_c   1.000
_cell.angle_alpha   90.00
_cell.angle_beta   90.00
_cell.angle_gamma   90.00
#
_symmetry.space_group_name_H-M   'P 1'
#
loop_
_entity.id
_entity.type
_entity.pdbx_description
1 polymer ?
#
loop_
_entity_poly.entity_id
_entity_poly.type
_entity_poly.pdbx_seq_one_letter_code
_entity_poly.pdbx_strand_id
1 'polypeptide(L)' 'GRIMDVANHGLVLLQQLNIQREFGFLCDCTVAVGDIHFKAHRAVLAAFSNYFKMIFIHQSR' A
#
# COMPACT_ATOMS: atom_id res chain seq x y z
N GLY A 1 7.03 19.99 -25.42
CA GLY A 1 6.97 18.53 -25.30
C GLY A 1 6.76 18.15 -23.86
N ARG A 2 5.60 17.56 -23.51
CA ARG A 2 5.26 17.11 -22.15
C ARG A 2 4.85 15.64 -22.23
N ILE A 3 5.84 14.76 -22.35
CA ILE A 3 5.64 13.30 -22.21
C ILE A 3 6.40 12.78 -20.96
N MET A 4 7.27 13.60 -20.36
CA MET A 4 8.11 13.22 -19.21
C MET A 4 7.41 13.20 -17.84
N ASP A 5 6.20 13.76 -17.69
CA ASP A 5 5.57 13.94 -16.38
C ASP A 5 4.77 12.71 -15.90
N VAL A 6 4.19 11.94 -16.83
CA VAL A 6 3.34 10.77 -16.48
C VAL A 6 4.19 9.55 -16.12
N ALA A 7 5.32 9.34 -16.80
CA ALA A 7 6.18 8.19 -16.59
C ALA A 7 6.76 8.13 -15.16
N ASN A 8 6.90 9.28 -14.48
CA ASN A 8 7.45 9.37 -13.13
C ASN A 8 6.39 9.46 -12.03
N HIS A 9 5.11 9.69 -12.38
CA HIS A 9 4.03 9.85 -11.40
C HIS A 9 3.88 8.63 -10.49
N GLY A 10 3.94 7.42 -11.05
CA GLY A 10 3.85 6.19 -10.27
C GLY A 10 4.99 6.03 -9.26
N LEU A 11 6.20 6.46 -9.61
CA LEU A 11 7.35 6.43 -8.69
C LEU A 11 7.16 7.42 -7.54
N VAL A 12 6.74 8.64 -7.84
CA VAL A 12 6.47 9.66 -6.81
C VAL A 12 5.34 9.21 -5.89
N LEU A 13 4.27 8.62 -6.43
CA LEU A 13 3.18 8.06 -5.64
C LEU A 13 3.67 6.96 -4.70
N LEU A 14 4.45 6.00 -5.20
CA LEU A 14 5.02 4.93 -4.38
C LEU A 14 5.93 5.46 -3.27
N GLN A 15 6.74 6.49 -3.56
CA GLN A 15 7.56 7.15 -2.55
C GLN A 15 6.71 7.79 -1.44
N GLN A 16 5.63 8.50 -1.80
CA GLN A 16 4.74 9.12 -0.82
C GLN A 16 3.97 8.08 0.02
N LEU A 17 3.51 6.99 -0.60
CA LEU A 17 2.89 5.88 0.13
C LEU A 17 3.89 5.22 1.11
N ASN A 18 5.16 5.10 0.72
CA ASN A 18 6.18 4.57 1.62
C ASN A 18 6.43 5.48 2.84
N ILE A 19 6.48 6.81 2.62
CA ILE A 19 6.60 7.79 3.72
C ILE A 19 5.40 7.68 4.66
N GLN A 20 4.18 7.62 4.12
CA GLN A 20 2.97 7.40 4.92
C GLN A 20 3.04 6.14 5.78
N ARG A 21 3.55 5.04 5.20
CA ARG A 21 3.77 3.76 5.90
C ARG A 21 4.73 3.90 7.08
N GLU A 22 5.85 4.59 6.87
CA GLU A 22 6.89 4.79 7.90
C GLU A 22 6.39 5.63 9.09
N PHE A 23 5.59 6.66 8.82
CA PHE A 23 4.98 7.50 9.87
C PHE A 23 3.65 6.94 10.40
N GLY A 24 3.12 5.86 9.81
CA GLY A 24 1.83 5.27 10.16
C GLY A 24 0.61 6.13 9.81
N PHE A 25 0.78 7.18 9.00
CA PHE A 25 -0.29 8.09 8.57
C PHE A 25 -1.05 7.50 7.38
N LEU A 26 -2.38 7.66 7.35
CA LEU A 26 -3.28 7.16 6.30
C LEU A 26 -3.20 5.64 5.99
N CYS A 27 -2.53 4.88 6.85
CA CYS A 27 -2.54 3.42 6.77
C CYS A 27 -3.90 2.91 7.27
N ASP A 28 -4.55 2.09 6.46
CA ASP A 28 -5.90 1.56 6.70
C ASP A 28 -5.88 0.12 7.22
N CYS A 29 -4.69 -0.48 7.38
CA CYS A 29 -4.54 -1.78 8.01
C CYS A 29 -3.24 -1.91 8.80
N THR A 30 -3.18 -2.95 9.64
CA THR A 30 -1.96 -3.37 10.34
C THR A 30 -1.78 -4.87 10.11
N VAL A 31 -0.60 -5.28 9.62
CA VAL A 31 -0.24 -6.68 9.45
C VAL A 31 0.55 -7.13 10.67
N ALA A 32 0.06 -8.12 11.39
CA ALA A 32 0.74 -8.71 12.54
C ALA A 32 1.50 -9.98 12.11
N VAL A 33 2.76 -10.10 12.52
CA VAL A 33 3.60 -11.30 12.34
C VAL A 33 4.22 -11.63 13.69
N GLY A 34 3.60 -12.56 14.40
CA GLY A 34 3.88 -12.76 15.83
C GLY A 34 3.56 -11.49 16.62
N ASP A 35 4.53 -11.01 17.40
CA ASP A 35 4.39 -9.79 18.21
C ASP A 35 4.70 -8.49 17.44
N ILE A 36 5.16 -8.60 16.19
CA ILE A 36 5.54 -7.43 15.37
C ILE A 36 4.36 -6.95 14.54
N HIS A 37 4.13 -5.64 14.55
CA HIS A 37 3.00 -4.99 13.89
C HIS A 37 3.47 -3.99 12.82
N PHE A 38 2.98 -4.14 11.59
CA PHE A 38 3.36 -3.29 10.46
C PHE A 38 2.15 -2.51 9.95
N LYS A 39 2.21 -1.18 9.97
CA LYS A 39 1.22 -0.33 9.28
C LYS A 39 1.36 -0.51 7.77
N ALA A 40 0.25 -0.55 7.05
CA ALA A 40 0.24 -0.73 5.60
C ALA A 40 -1.07 -0.22 4.97
N HIS A 41 -1.07 -0.16 3.63
CA HIS A 41 -2.23 0.18 2.82
C HIS A 41 -2.80 -1.08 2.15
N ARG A 42 -4.08 -1.38 2.38
CA ARG A 42 -4.76 -2.57 1.80
C ARG A 42 -4.69 -2.58 0.27
N ALA A 43 -4.86 -1.42 -0.35
CA ALA A 43 -4.79 -1.27 -1.81
C ALA A 43 -3.43 -1.67 -2.38
N VAL A 44 -2.34 -1.26 -1.73
CA VAL A 44 -0.97 -1.61 -2.15
C VAL A 44 -0.73 -3.11 -1.95
N LEU A 45 -1.08 -3.65 -0.79
CA LEU A 45 -0.95 -5.08 -0.51
C LEU A 45 -1.75 -5.94 -1.51
N ALA A 46 -2.98 -5.55 -1.85
CA ALA A 46 -3.79 -6.25 -2.84
C ALA A 46 -3.22 -6.17 -4.26
N ALA A 47 -2.60 -5.05 -4.64
CA ALA A 47 -2.00 -4.90 -5.96
C ALA A 47 -0.81 -5.87 -6.16
N PHE A 48 0.00 -6.09 -5.11
CA PHE A 48 1.26 -6.84 -5.20
C PHE A 48 1.24 -8.23 -4.54
N SER A 49 0.13 -8.66 -3.93
CA SER A 49 0.00 -9.99 -3.33
C SER A 49 -1.40 -10.57 -3.54
N ASN A 50 -1.48 -11.71 -4.22
CA ASN A 50 -2.74 -12.42 -4.41
C ASN A 50 -3.34 -12.94 -3.09
N TYR A 51 -2.49 -13.25 -2.09
CA TYR A 51 -2.96 -13.62 -0.76
C TYR A 51 -3.75 -12.49 -0.10
N PHE A 52 -3.17 -11.29 -0.04
CA PHE A 52 -3.84 -10.11 0.52
C PHE A 52 -5.03 -9.67 -0.34
N LYS A 53 -4.92 -9.75 -1.67
CA LYS A 53 -6.04 -9.48 -2.59
C LYS A 53 -7.25 -10.35 -2.27
N MET A 54 -7.06 -11.66 -2.12
CA MET A 54 -8.14 -12.58 -1.80
C MET A 54 -8.72 -12.30 -0.41
N ILE A 55 -7.89 -12.07 0.60
CA ILE A 55 -8.36 -11.70 1.94
C ILE A 55 -9.24 -10.46 1.90
N PHE A 56 -8.80 -9.38 1.24
CA PHE A 56 -9.53 -8.11 1.27
C PHE A 56 -10.79 -8.10 0.42
N ILE A 57 -10.84 -8.85 -0.68
CA ILE A 57 -12.07 -9.02 -1.48
C ILE A 57 -13.12 -9.80 -0.67
N HIS A 58 -12.72 -10.88 0.00
CA HIS A 58 -13.64 -11.75 0.74
C HIS A 58 -13.98 -11.24 2.15
N GLN A 59 -13.22 -10.29 2.69
CA GLN A 59 -13.56 -9.60 3.94
C GLN A 59 -14.50 -8.40 3.76
N SER A 60 -15.20 -8.30 2.62
CA SER A 60 -16.31 -7.37 2.45
C SER A 60 -17.54 -7.84 3.26
N ARG A 61 -17.48 -7.69 4.59
CA ARG A 61 -18.63 -7.69 5.51
C ARG A 61 -18.57 -6.46 6.38
#